data_AF-A0A1Q3VL75-F1
#
_entry.id   AF-A0A1Q3VL75-F1
#
_cell.length_a   1.000
_cell.length_b   1.000
_cell.length_c   1.000
_cell.angle_alpha   90.00
_cell.angle_beta   90.00
_cell.angle_gamma   90.00
#
_symmetry.space_group_name_H-M   'P 1'
#
loop_
_entity.id
_entity.type
_entity.pdbx_description
1 polymer ?
#
loop_
_entity_poly.entity_id
_entity_poly.type
_entity_poly.pdbx_seq_one_letter_code
_entity_poly.pdbx_strand_id
1 'polypeptide(L)' 'MPKSISRALRALFPLHAVPISTLPTHAEARALAALLTCRGKRAVIYPAQRGYTVSEVAA' A
#
# COMPACT_ATOMS: atom_id res chain seq x y z
N MET A 1 -22.71 4.03 3.25
CA MET A 1 -22.51 2.64 3.72
C MET A 1 -22.95 2.54 5.17
N PRO A 2 -23.81 1.56 5.54
CA PRO A 2 -24.15 1.33 6.95
C PRO A 2 -22.87 1.01 7.74
N LYS A 3 -22.65 1.70 8.87
CA LYS A 3 -21.43 1.62 9.68
C LYS A 3 -21.10 0.20 10.18
N SER A 4 -22.07 -0.70 10.16
CA SER A 4 -21.97 -2.10 10.61
C SER A 4 -21.12 -2.96 9.65
N ILE A 5 -21.34 -2.82 8.34
CA ILE A 5 -20.69 -3.66 7.32
C ILE A 5 -19.20 -3.32 7.21
N SER A 6 -18.86 -2.04 7.23
CA SER A 6 -17.47 -1.59 7.19
C SER A 6 -16.67 -2.00 8.43
N ARG A 7 -17.32 -2.05 9.61
CA ARG A 7 -16.69 -2.50 10.85
C ARG A 7 -16.43 -4.01 10.84
N ALA A 8 -17.36 -4.81 10.32
CA ALA A 8 -17.19 -6.26 10.17
C ALA A 8 -16.08 -6.59 9.15
N LEU A 9 -16.02 -5.89 8.02
CA LEU A 9 -14.97 -6.07 7.02
C LEU A 9 -13.57 -5.73 7.55
N ARG A 10 -13.42 -4.66 8.35
CA ARG A 10 -12.14 -4.34 9.00
C ARG A 10 -11.70 -5.39 10.02
N ALA A 11 -12.64 -6.00 10.72
CA ALA A 11 -12.33 -7.07 11.67
C ALA A 11 -11.91 -8.38 10.96
N LEU A 12 -12.48 -8.67 9.80
CA LEU A 12 -12.16 -9.85 9.00
C LEU A 12 -10.87 -9.68 8.18
N PHE A 13 -10.59 -8.46 7.72
CA PHE A 13 -9.42 -8.12 6.90
C PHE A 13 -8.67 -6.93 7.52
N PRO A 14 -7.87 -7.14 8.58
CA PRO A 14 -7.14 -6.07 9.25
C PRO A 14 -6.08 -5.43 8.34
N LEU A 15 -5.55 -6.23 7.40
CA LEU A 15 -4.55 -5.78 6.43
C LEU A 15 -5.19 -4.87 5.38
N HIS A 16 -4.76 -3.61 5.35
CA HIS A 16 -5.15 -2.65 4.34
C HIS A 16 -3.92 -1.99 3.72
N ALA A 17 -4.00 -1.70 2.42
CA ALA A 17 -2.95 -1.02 1.68
C ALA A 17 -3.27 0.48 1.58
N VAL A 18 -2.37 1.32 2.07
CA VAL A 18 -2.48 2.79 1.98
C VAL A 18 -1.51 3.28 0.91
N PRO A 19 -1.98 3.93 -0.17
CA PRO A 19 -1.09 4.44 -1.21
C PRO A 19 -0.23 5.57 -0.66
N ILE A 20 1.09 5.42 -0.79
CA ILE A 20 2.06 6.43 -0.36
C ILE A 20 2.42 7.35 -1.53
N SER A 21 2.75 6.76 -2.68
CA SER A 21 3.19 7.52 -3.85
C SER A 21 3.03 6.73 -5.15
N THR A 22 2.91 7.47 -6.25
CA THR A 22 2.94 6.95 -7.62
C THR A 22 4.21 7.44 -8.30
N LEU A 23 5.03 6.51 -8.79
CA LEU A 23 6.33 6.80 -9.39
C LEU A 23 6.35 6.36 -10.86
N PRO A 24 7.01 7.11 -11.76
CA PRO A 24 7.01 6.83 -13.20
C PRO A 24 7.71 5.52 -13.56
N THR A 25 8.78 5.14 -12.85
CA THR A 25 9.59 3.96 -13.17
C THR A 25 9.52 2.89 -12.09
N HIS A 26 9.69 1.63 -12.51
CA HIS A 26 9.73 0.50 -11.58
C HIS A 26 10.95 0.56 -10.65
N ALA A 27 12.07 1.10 -11.14
CA ALA A 27 13.31 1.24 -10.36
C ALA A 27 13.12 2.20 -9.18
N GLU A 28 12.50 3.36 -9.42
CA GLU A 28 12.16 4.32 -8.35
C GLU A 28 11.19 3.71 -7.34
N ALA A 29 10.15 3.02 -7.81
CA ALA A 29 9.19 2.35 -6.94
C ALA A 29 9.86 1.31 -6.04
N ARG A 30 10.83 0.55 -6.58
CA ARG A 30 11.61 -0.42 -5.83
C ARG A 30 12.52 0.23 -4.79
N ALA A 31 13.16 1.35 -5.14
CA ALA A 31 13.98 2.11 -4.20
C ALA A 31 13.14 2.64 -3.02
N LEU A 32 11.96 3.17 -3.30
CA LEU A 32 11.05 3.65 -2.26
C LEU A 32 10.52 2.50 -1.39
N ALA A 33 10.14 1.37 -1.98
CA ALA A 33 9.73 0.19 -1.22
C ALA A 33 10.86 -0.35 -0.33
N ALA A 34 12.10 -0.35 -0.80
CA ALA A 34 13.27 -0.73 0.00
C ALA A 34 13.45 0.20 1.21
N LEU A 35 13.34 1.52 1.01
CA LEU A 35 13.42 2.50 2.11
C LEU A 35 12.32 2.29 3.16
N LEU A 36 11.09 2.02 2.72
CA LEU A 36 9.98 1.70 3.63
C LEU A 36 10.25 0.42 4.42
N THR A 37 10.78 -0.61 3.75
CA THR A 37 11.15 -1.88 4.37
C THR A 37 12.26 -1.69 5.42
N CYS A 38 13.28 -0.89 5.12
CA CYS A 38 14.34 -0.55 6.08
C CYS A 38 13.81 0.22 7.31
N ARG A 39 12.70 0.96 7.17
CA ARG A 39 12.00 1.62 8.29
C ARG A 39 11.07 0.67 9.05
N GLY A 40 11.08 -0.63 8.74
CA GLY A 40 10.24 -1.64 9.39
C GLY A 40 8.79 -1.67 8.88
N LYS A 41 8.50 -0.99 7.77
CA LYS A 41 7.16 -0.99 7.16
C LYS A 41 7.04 -2.09 6.11
N ARG A 42 5.83 -2.60 5.90
CA ARG A 42 5.54 -3.48 4.78
C ARG A 42 5.10 -2.65 3.59
N ALA A 43 5.73 -2.85 2.43
CA ALA A 43 5.39 -2.12 1.20
C ALA A 43 5.04 -3.09 0.07
N VAL A 44 4.08 -2.70 -0.76
CA VAL A 44 3.66 -3.41 -1.98
C VAL A 44 3.73 -2.45 -3.15
N ILE A 45 4.20 -2.93 -4.29
CA ILE A 45 4.26 -2.20 -5.55
C ILE A 45 3.24 -2.83 -6.50
N TYR A 46 2.42 -2.01 -7.16
CA TYR A 46 1.53 -2.46 -8.22
C TYR A 46 1.49 -1.47 -9.39
N PRO A 47 1.25 -1.95 -10.63
CA PRO A 47 1.12 -1.08 -11.78
C PRO A 47 -0.11 -0.16 -11.66
N ALA A 48 0.04 1.08 -12.13
CA ALA A 48 -1.03 2.08 -12.19
C ALA A 48 -1.26 2.53 -13.64
N GLN A 49 -2.30 3.34 -13.88
CA GLN A 49 -2.54 3.93 -15.21
C GLN A 49 -1.32 4.67 -15.77
N ARG A 50 -0.49 5.26 -14.89
CA ARG A 50 0.79 5.88 -15.26
C ARG A 50 1.84 5.55 -14.20
N GLY A 51 2.73 4.61 -14.52
CA GLY A 51 3.82 4.19 -13.65
C GLY A 51 3.41 3.12 -12.62
N TYR A 52 3.96 3.22 -11.43
CA TYR A 52 3.88 2.23 -10.36
C TYR A 52 3.48 2.90 -9.04
N THR A 53 2.43 2.39 -8.40
CA THR A 53 2.04 2.84 -7.07
C THR A 53 2.75 2.00 -6.02
N VAL A 54 3.33 2.66 -5.03
CA VAL A 54 3.84 2.03 -3.81
C VAL A 54 2.86 2.29 -2.68
N SER A 55 2.38 1.22 -2.05
CA SER A 55 1.47 1.29 -0.90
C SER A 55 2.09 0.63 0.32
N GLU A 56 1.83 1.19 1.50
CA GLU A 56 2.17 0.57 2.78
C GLU A 56 1.05 -0.36 3.22
N VAL A 57 1.40 -1.55 3.69
CA VAL A 57 0.47 -2.52 4.25
C VAL A 57 0.47 -2.35 5.76
N ALA A 58 -0.62 -1.79 6.27
CA ALA A 58 -0.89 -1.67 7.70
C ALA A 58 -1.82 -2.80 8.15
N ALA A 59 -1.63 -3.29 9.38
CA ALA A 59 -2.48 -4.27 10.05
C ALA A 59 -3.41 -3.59 11.07
#